data_AF-A0A919TZ45-F1
#
_entry.id   AF-A0A919TZ45-F1
#
_cell.length_a   1.000
_cell.length_b   1.000
_cell.length_c   1.000
_cell.angle_alpha   90.00
_cell.angle_beta   90.00
_cell.angle_gamma   90.00
#
_symmetry.space_group_name_H-M   'P 1'
#
loop_
_entity.id
_entity.type
_entity.pdbx_description
1 polymer ?
#
loop_
_entity_poly.entity_id
_entity_poly.type
_entity_poly.pdbx_seq_one_letter_code
_entity_poly.pdbx_strand_id
1 'polypeptide(L)'
;MSTANQLHTDLLHRMLVARHFAERGVAVPVLEDLDFVIDLGEEAVLIGLSAALAHTDALVRDPAKVDLAAVPGSLVVCVRKLPGRLPVSFRPASEGTAMESGAGESVDGLDVEAVLACAGRAARAVRADGGVRWMDLDVSGAVDPIEILTVRMRAAHELDDNALLAIDRHATRQVLAALQ
;
A
#
# COMPACT_ATOMS: atom_id res chain seq x y z
N MET A 1 -21.71 -9.55 -9.16
CA MET A 1 -20.38 -8.91 -9.13
C MET A 1 -19.35 -10.01 -8.90
N SER A 2 -18.31 -10.11 -9.73
CA SER A 2 -17.21 -11.04 -9.50
C SER A 2 -16.36 -10.58 -8.31
N THR A 3 -15.67 -11.51 -7.64
CA THR A 3 -14.74 -11.19 -6.54
C THR A 3 -13.62 -10.25 -6.99
N ALA A 4 -13.20 -10.35 -8.26
CA ALA A 4 -12.19 -9.47 -8.86
C ALA A 4 -12.68 -8.02 -8.99
N ASN A 5 -13.90 -7.80 -9.50
CA ASN A 5 -14.49 -6.47 -9.60
C ASN A 5 -14.65 -5.80 -8.22
N GLN A 6 -15.07 -6.58 -7.20
CA GLN A 6 -15.15 -6.08 -5.84
C GLN A 6 -13.78 -5.65 -5.29
N LEU A 7 -12.72 -6.42 -5.56
CA LEU A 7 -11.36 -6.07 -5.17
C LEU A 7 -10.89 -4.79 -5.88
N HIS A 8 -11.06 -4.68 -7.20
CA HIS A 8 -10.64 -3.47 -7.93
C HIS A 8 -11.38 -2.22 -7.47
N THR A 9 -12.68 -2.34 -7.19
CA THR A 9 -13.47 -1.23 -6.64
C THR A 9 -12.96 -0.80 -5.26
N ASP A 10 -12.62 -1.74 -4.38
CA ASP A 10 -12.03 -1.43 -3.07
C ASP A 10 -10.66 -0.74 -3.20
N LEU A 11 -9.78 -1.27 -4.05
CA LEU A 11 -8.46 -0.70 -4.31
C LEU A 11 -8.58 0.72 -4.86
N LEU A 12 -9.41 0.92 -5.89
CA LEU A 12 -9.63 2.23 -6.50
C LEU A 12 -10.16 3.24 -5.47
N HIS A 13 -11.17 2.84 -4.68
CA HIS A 13 -11.74 3.69 -3.65
C HIS A 13 -10.67 4.12 -2.62
N ARG A 14 -9.88 3.17 -2.12
CA ARG A 14 -8.82 3.45 -1.14
C ARG A 14 -7.71 4.32 -1.71
N MET A 15 -7.35 4.14 -2.99
CA MET A 15 -6.37 4.99 -3.68
C MET A 15 -6.88 6.42 -3.83
N LEU A 16 -8.17 6.61 -4.15
CA LEU A 16 -8.77 7.95 -4.22
C LEU A 16 -8.81 8.61 -2.84
N VAL A 17 -9.14 7.87 -1.78
CA VAL A 17 -9.06 8.40 -0.39
C VAL A 17 -7.63 8.85 -0.08
N ALA A 18 -6.62 8.03 -0.40
CA ALA A 18 -5.21 8.38 -0.20
C ALA A 18 -4.81 9.64 -0.99
N ARG A 19 -5.19 9.73 -2.27
CA ARG A 19 -4.98 10.92 -3.12
C ARG A 19 -5.58 12.16 -2.48
N HIS A 20 -6.83 12.10 -2.02
CA HIS A 20 -7.53 13.24 -1.41
C HIS A 20 -6.87 13.75 -0.12
N PHE A 21 -6.30 12.85 0.70
CA PHE A 21 -5.47 13.26 1.85
C PHE A 21 -4.15 13.89 1.39
N ALA A 22 -3.45 13.26 0.43
CA ALA A 22 -2.17 13.75 -0.09
C ALA A 22 -2.29 15.16 -0.72
N GLU A 23 -3.33 15.42 -1.51
CA GLU A 23 -3.63 16.73 -2.10
C GLU A 23 -3.85 17.83 -1.05
N ARG A 24 -4.23 17.45 0.17
CA ARG A 24 -4.45 18.37 1.29
C ARG A 24 -3.24 18.47 2.22
N GLY A 25 -2.15 17.73 1.95
CA GLY A 25 -0.94 17.72 2.75
C GLY A 25 -1.12 17.13 4.15
N VAL A 26 -2.07 16.22 4.32
CA VAL A 26 -2.41 15.58 5.60
C VAL A 26 -2.13 14.08 5.54
N ALA A 27 -1.72 13.50 6.67
CA ALA A 27 -1.51 12.07 6.78
C ALA A 27 -2.85 11.30 6.66
N VAL A 28 -2.80 10.09 6.11
CA VAL A 28 -3.98 9.22 6.01
C VAL A 28 -4.25 8.58 7.38
N PRO A 29 -5.41 8.82 8.03
CA PRO A 29 -5.69 8.40 9.41
C PRO A 29 -5.96 6.90 9.58
N VAL A 30 -5.93 6.11 8.49
CA VAL A 30 -6.34 4.70 8.47
C VAL A 30 -5.23 3.76 8.96
N LEU A 31 -4.02 4.26 9.18
CA LEU A 31 -2.86 3.48 9.61
C LEU A 31 -2.28 4.18 10.84
N GLU A 32 -2.77 3.78 12.02
CA GLU A 32 -2.61 4.50 13.30
C GLU A 32 -1.16 4.76 13.73
N ASP A 33 -0.18 4.06 13.12
CA ASP A 33 1.25 4.19 13.45
C ASP A 33 2.14 4.59 12.26
N LEU A 34 1.54 5.19 11.24
CA LEU A 34 2.28 5.65 10.08
C LEU A 34 2.56 7.16 10.14
N ASP A 35 3.82 7.50 10.43
CA ASP A 35 4.51 8.73 9.95
C ASP A 35 4.60 8.73 8.39
N PHE A 36 3.61 8.15 7.69
CA PHE A 36 3.56 7.99 6.25
C PHE A 36 2.77 9.15 5.68
N VAL A 37 3.47 10.26 5.47
CA VAL A 37 3.03 11.23 4.47
C VAL A 37 3.23 10.56 3.12
N ILE A 38 2.13 10.34 2.41
CA ILE A 38 2.12 9.81 1.06
C ILE A 38 2.41 11.00 0.14
N ASP A 39 3.38 10.86 -0.75
CA ASP A 39 3.53 11.82 -1.84
C ASP A 39 2.50 11.49 -2.94
N LEU A 40 2.03 12.52 -3.65
CA LEU A 40 1.21 12.32 -4.84
C LEU A 40 1.88 11.31 -5.78
N GLY A 41 1.15 10.26 -6.18
CA GLY A 41 1.68 9.17 -7.01
C GLY A 41 2.16 7.93 -6.25
N GLU A 42 2.19 7.94 -4.90
CA GLU A 42 2.50 6.75 -4.08
C GLU A 42 1.24 5.97 -3.64
N GLU A 43 0.06 6.23 -4.21
CA GLU A 43 -1.20 5.62 -3.80
C GLU A 43 -1.20 4.10 -4.00
N ALA A 44 -0.68 3.63 -5.14
CA ALA A 44 -0.55 2.20 -5.43
C ALA A 44 0.34 1.48 -4.41
N VAL A 45 1.42 2.13 -3.97
CA VAL A 45 2.33 1.60 -2.96
C VAL A 45 1.63 1.44 -1.63
N LEU A 46 1.01 2.51 -1.12
CA LEU A 46 0.36 2.45 0.19
C LEU A 46 -0.79 1.43 0.19
N ILE A 47 -1.66 1.50 -0.82
CA ILE A 47 -2.85 0.66 -0.85
C ILE A 47 -2.50 -0.79 -1.16
N GLY A 48 -1.58 -1.04 -2.10
CA GLY A 48 -1.12 -2.39 -2.41
C GLY A 48 -0.45 -3.07 -1.21
N LEU A 49 0.43 -2.35 -0.50
CA LEU A 49 1.04 -2.85 0.73
C LEU A 49 -0.01 -3.09 1.82
N SER A 50 -0.79 -2.07 2.19
CA SER A 50 -1.76 -2.20 3.28
C SER A 50 -2.84 -3.25 3.01
N ALA A 51 -3.27 -3.45 1.76
CA ALA A 51 -4.21 -4.51 1.39
C ALA A 51 -3.61 -5.93 1.48
N ALA A 52 -2.29 -6.07 1.42
CA ALA A 52 -1.62 -7.36 1.58
C ALA A 52 -1.41 -7.77 3.06
N LEU A 53 -1.60 -6.84 4.00
CA LEU A 53 -1.28 -7.02 5.41
C LEU A 53 -2.49 -7.37 6.25
N ALA A 54 -2.24 -8.13 7.32
CA ALA A 54 -3.22 -8.37 8.36
C ALA A 54 -3.30 -7.13 9.27
N HIS A 55 -4.43 -6.97 9.96
CA HIS A 55 -4.64 -5.89 10.92
C HIS A 55 -3.65 -5.90 12.11
N THR A 56 -2.94 -7.01 12.33
CA THR A 56 -1.91 -7.13 13.37
C THR A 56 -0.51 -6.81 12.86
N ASP A 57 -0.32 -6.66 11.56
CA ASP A 57 0.96 -6.27 10.99
C ASP A 57 1.17 -4.76 11.10
N ALA A 58 2.42 -4.35 11.17
CA ALA A 58 2.80 -2.96 11.09
C ALA A 58 3.44 -2.66 9.73
N LEU A 59 2.95 -1.61 9.08
CA LEU A 59 3.65 -0.95 7.97
C LEU A 59 4.33 0.28 8.58
N VAL A 60 5.62 0.52 8.31
CA VAL A 60 6.41 1.63 8.90
C VAL A 60 7.49 2.16 7.95
N ARG A 61 7.99 3.37 8.23
CA ARG A 61 9.20 3.94 7.58
C ARG A 61 10.48 3.66 8.37
N ASP A 62 10.36 3.53 9.69
CA ASP A 62 11.47 3.30 10.60
C ASP A 62 11.09 2.16 11.58
N PRO A 63 11.73 0.99 11.49
CA PRO A 63 11.43 -0.14 12.37
C PRO A 63 11.81 0.12 13.83
N ALA A 64 12.64 1.13 14.14
CA ALA A 64 13.00 1.48 15.50
C ALA A 64 11.87 2.16 16.28
N LYS A 65 10.82 2.64 15.58
CA LYS A 65 9.70 3.37 16.17
C LYS A 65 8.53 2.47 16.61
N VAL A 66 8.62 1.16 16.44
CA VAL A 66 7.48 0.25 16.65
C VAL A 66 7.77 -0.74 17.76
N ASP A 67 6.88 -0.81 18.74
CA ASP A 67 6.89 -1.84 19.79
C ASP A 67 5.92 -2.97 19.40
N LEU A 68 6.43 -3.94 18.63
CA LEU A 68 5.61 -5.03 18.05
C LEU A 68 5.79 -6.36 18.77
N ALA A 69 6.55 -6.39 19.87
CA ALA A 69 6.93 -7.62 20.57
C ALA A 69 5.75 -8.42 21.14
N ALA A 70 4.51 -7.92 21.02
CA ALA A 70 3.33 -8.47 21.70
C ALA A 70 2.45 -9.41 20.86
N VAL A 71 2.55 -9.46 19.51
CA VAL A 71 1.58 -10.22 18.69
C VAL A 71 2.25 -11.32 17.86
N PRO A 72 2.16 -12.60 18.28
CA PRO A 72 2.69 -13.74 17.53
C PRO A 72 2.15 -13.82 16.10
N GLY A 73 3.03 -14.05 15.12
CA GLY A 73 2.67 -14.19 13.71
C GLY A 73 2.48 -12.87 12.95
N SER A 74 2.70 -11.72 13.62
CA SER A 74 2.65 -10.40 13.00
C SER A 74 3.95 -10.06 12.29
N LEU A 75 3.82 -9.23 11.27
CA LEU A 75 4.93 -8.75 10.45
C LEU A 75 5.25 -7.28 10.73
N VAL A 76 6.52 -6.94 10.57
CA VAL A 76 6.95 -5.55 10.37
C VAL A 76 7.29 -5.39 8.90
N VAL A 77 6.62 -4.47 8.23
CA VAL A 77 6.89 -4.08 6.85
C VAL A 77 7.49 -2.69 6.87
N CYS A 78 8.77 -2.59 6.53
CA CYS A 78 9.46 -1.31 6.51
C CYS A 78 9.69 -0.85 5.08
N VAL A 79 9.25 0.36 4.76
CA VAL A 79 9.40 1.03 3.46
C VAL A 79 10.42 2.15 3.57
N ARG A 80 11.55 2.03 2.88
CA ARG A 80 12.53 3.12 2.75
C ARG A 80 12.23 3.95 1.51
N LYS A 81 12.46 5.26 1.62
CA LYS A 81 12.33 6.17 0.48
C LYS A 81 13.69 6.48 -0.12
N LEU A 82 13.88 6.11 -1.38
CA LEU A 82 15.01 6.51 -2.20
C LEU A 82 14.48 7.24 -3.45
N PRO A 83 15.30 8.07 -4.12
CA PRO A 83 14.87 8.71 -5.36
C PRO A 83 14.42 7.68 -6.41
N GLY A 84 13.15 7.73 -6.80
CA GLY A 84 12.53 6.86 -7.80
C GLY A 84 12.32 5.41 -7.37
N ARG A 85 12.69 5.02 -6.14
CA ARG A 85 12.58 3.63 -5.66
C ARG A 85 12.19 3.57 -4.20
N LEU A 86 11.38 2.58 -3.84
CA LEU A 86 11.01 2.30 -2.45
C LEU A 86 11.39 0.86 -2.09
N PRO A 87 12.58 0.62 -1.52
CA PRO A 87 12.92 -0.68 -0.97
C PRO A 87 12.02 -1.03 0.21
N VAL A 88 11.45 -2.22 0.19
CA VAL A 88 10.55 -2.76 1.22
C VAL A 88 11.14 -4.03 1.82
N SER A 89 11.14 -4.11 3.15
CA SER A 89 11.47 -5.33 3.89
C SER A 89 10.24 -5.86 4.63
N PHE A 90 10.07 -7.17 4.62
CA PHE A 90 9.08 -7.88 5.43
C PHE A 90 9.84 -8.78 6.40
N ARG A 91 9.54 -8.68 7.69
CA ARG A 91 10.18 -9.48 8.74
C ARG A 91 9.16 -9.90 9.82
N PRO A 92 9.39 -10.99 10.54
CA PRO A 92 8.62 -11.26 11.75
C PRO A 92 8.81 -10.15 12.78
N ALA A 93 7.76 -9.79 13.51
CA ALA A 93 7.85 -8.82 14.61
C ALA A 93 8.78 -9.24 15.75
N SER A 94 9.08 -10.54 15.87
CA SER A 94 10.01 -11.10 16.87
C SER A 94 11.49 -10.88 16.55
N GLU A 95 11.83 -10.48 15.32
CA GLU A 95 13.22 -10.21 14.93
C GLU A 95 13.56 -8.73 15.13
N GLY A 96 14.78 -8.46 15.59
CA GLY A 96 15.23 -7.12 15.98
C GLY A 96 15.09 -6.03 14.89
N THR A 97 15.23 -4.77 15.30
CA THR A 97 14.96 -3.60 14.44
C THR A 97 16.08 -3.31 13.42
N ALA A 98 17.22 -4.01 13.50
CA ALA A 98 18.35 -3.81 12.61
C ALA A 98 17.94 -4.04 11.14
N MET A 99 18.05 -2.99 10.34
CA MET A 99 17.70 -3.04 8.94
C MET A 99 18.92 -3.43 8.12
N GLU A 100 19.02 -4.70 7.76
CA GLU A 100 20.00 -5.14 6.78
C GLU A 100 19.62 -4.59 5.38
N SER A 101 20.51 -4.71 4.40
CA SER A 101 20.17 -4.43 3.01
C SER A 101 20.13 -5.75 2.27
N GLY A 102 18.99 -6.07 1.67
CA GLY A 102 18.85 -7.23 0.79
C GLY A 102 18.40 -6.83 -0.60
N ALA A 103 18.70 -7.69 -1.58
CA ALA A 103 18.18 -7.56 -2.93
C ALA A 103 16.76 -8.18 -2.98
N GLY A 104 15.79 -7.39 -3.42
CA GLY A 104 14.40 -7.82 -3.61
C GLY A 104 14.03 -7.96 -5.08
N GLU A 105 12.87 -8.59 -5.32
CA GLU A 105 12.20 -8.55 -6.63
C GLU A 105 11.88 -7.09 -6.97
N SER A 106 12.22 -6.65 -8.18
CA SER A 106 11.80 -5.32 -8.70
C SER A 106 10.33 -5.40 -9.11
N VAL A 107 9.52 -4.48 -8.64
CA VAL A 107 8.07 -4.44 -8.84
C VAL A 107 7.68 -3.03 -9.29
N ASP A 108 6.77 -2.95 -10.27
CA ASP A 108 6.17 -1.67 -10.65
C ASP A 108 5.36 -1.10 -9.47
N GLY A 109 5.87 -0.04 -8.85
CA GLY A 109 5.25 0.63 -7.71
C GLY A 109 4.05 1.49 -8.09
N LEU A 110 3.82 1.74 -9.38
CA LEU A 110 2.65 2.47 -9.89
C LEU A 110 1.47 1.53 -10.16
N ASP A 111 1.70 0.21 -10.23
CA ASP A 111 0.65 -0.78 -10.39
C ASP A 111 0.25 -1.41 -9.04
N VAL A 112 -0.90 -0.97 -8.52
CA VAL A 112 -1.41 -1.44 -7.22
C VAL A 112 -1.62 -2.96 -7.17
N GLU A 113 -1.95 -3.60 -8.28
CA GLU A 113 -2.13 -5.05 -8.33
C GLU A 113 -0.78 -5.78 -8.27
N ALA A 114 0.25 -5.23 -8.92
CA ALA A 114 1.60 -5.77 -8.85
C ALA A 114 2.16 -5.66 -7.42
N VAL A 115 1.99 -4.50 -6.78
CA VAL A 115 2.38 -4.27 -5.39
C VAL A 115 1.64 -5.23 -4.46
N LEU A 116 0.31 -5.31 -4.55
CA LEU A 116 -0.51 -6.21 -3.74
C LEU A 116 -0.10 -7.68 -3.90
N ALA A 117 0.09 -8.12 -5.15
CA ALA A 117 0.46 -9.50 -5.43
C ALA A 117 1.84 -9.85 -4.86
N CYS A 118 2.85 -8.99 -5.06
CA CYS A 118 4.20 -9.24 -4.54
C CYS A 118 4.23 -9.16 -3.01
N ALA A 119 3.63 -8.12 -2.42
CA ALA A 119 3.53 -7.96 -0.96
C ALA A 119 2.83 -9.15 -0.31
N GLY A 120 1.73 -9.63 -0.90
CA GLY A 120 1.02 -10.81 -0.41
C GLY A 120 1.87 -12.09 -0.46
N ARG A 121 2.69 -12.27 -1.51
CA ARG A 121 3.64 -13.39 -1.57
C ARG A 121 4.72 -13.28 -0.50
N ALA A 122 5.32 -12.09 -0.35
CA ALA A 122 6.35 -11.84 0.64
C ALA A 122 5.83 -12.08 2.06
N ALA A 123 4.67 -11.52 2.40
CA ALA A 123 4.05 -11.69 3.72
C ALA A 123 3.72 -13.15 4.05
N ARG A 124 3.23 -13.93 3.08
CA ARG A 124 3.00 -15.38 3.27
C ARG A 124 4.29 -16.16 3.46
N ALA A 125 5.34 -15.82 2.70
CA ALA A 125 6.63 -16.48 2.79
C ALA A 125 7.28 -16.26 4.16
N VAL A 126 7.31 -15.01 4.66
CA VAL A 126 7.82 -14.69 6.00
C VAL A 126 7.05 -15.45 7.08
N ARG A 127 5.73 -15.55 6.97
CA ARG A 127 4.93 -16.32 7.94
C ARG A 127 5.18 -17.83 7.88
N ALA A 128 5.56 -18.35 6.72
CA ALA A 128 5.79 -19.77 6.52
C ALA A 128 7.15 -20.23 7.08
N ASP A 129 8.19 -19.41 6.94
CA ASP A 129 9.56 -19.80 7.30
C ASP A 129 10.33 -18.85 8.24
N GLY A 130 9.74 -17.71 8.59
CA GLY A 130 10.34 -16.70 9.47
C GLY A 130 11.42 -15.84 8.81
N GLY A 131 11.82 -16.10 7.56
CA GLY A 131 12.93 -15.39 6.93
C GLY A 131 12.55 -14.00 6.39
N VAL A 132 13.47 -13.04 6.46
CA VAL A 132 13.29 -11.70 5.89
C VAL A 132 13.08 -11.76 4.37
N ARG A 133 12.11 -10.99 3.86
CA ARG A 133 11.86 -10.82 2.42
C ARG A 133 12.05 -9.39 1.99
N TRP A 134 12.58 -9.23 0.78
CA TRP A 134 12.87 -7.94 0.17
C TRP A 134 12.05 -7.77 -1.11
N MET A 135 11.56 -6.57 -1.30
CA MET A 135 10.91 -6.11 -2.52
C MET A 135 11.46 -4.71 -2.82
N ASP A 136 11.54 -4.35 -4.08
CA ASP A 136 11.98 -3.03 -4.49
C ASP A 136 10.94 -2.44 -5.46
N LEU A 137 10.27 -1.37 -5.02
CA LEU A 137 9.21 -0.75 -5.80
C LEU A 137 9.80 0.36 -6.66
N ASP A 138 9.66 0.24 -7.98
CA ASP A 138 9.99 1.31 -8.91
C ASP A 138 8.83 2.32 -8.96
N VAL A 139 9.10 3.55 -8.53
CA VAL A 139 8.15 4.67 -8.54
C VAL A 139 8.66 5.82 -9.43
N SER A 140 9.59 5.52 -10.34
CA SER A 140 10.22 6.52 -11.21
C SER A 140 9.37 6.91 -12.43
N GLY A 141 8.29 6.17 -12.71
CA GLY A 141 7.39 6.44 -13.83
C GLY A 141 6.56 7.71 -13.65
N ALA A 142 6.10 8.27 -14.78
CA ALA A 142 5.31 9.50 -14.81
C ALA A 142 3.79 9.27 -14.92
N VAL A 143 3.35 8.02 -14.97
CA VAL A 143 1.93 7.66 -15.13
C VAL A 143 1.25 7.67 -13.77
N ASP A 144 0.02 8.19 -13.71
CA ASP A 144 -0.76 8.18 -12.47
C ASP A 144 -1.18 6.73 -12.12
N PRO A 145 -0.87 6.22 -10.91
CA PRO A 145 -1.28 4.88 -10.49
C PRO A 145 -2.81 4.67 -10.52
N ILE A 146 -3.61 5.71 -10.29
CA ILE A 146 -5.07 5.65 -10.39
C ILE A 146 -5.48 5.47 -11.86
N GLU A 147 -4.80 6.13 -12.79
CA GLU A 147 -5.06 5.99 -14.23
C GLU A 147 -4.78 4.54 -14.69
N ILE A 148 -3.67 3.94 -14.24
CA ILE A 148 -3.34 2.54 -14.56
C ILE A 148 -4.48 1.59 -14.20
N LEU A 149 -4.99 1.68 -12.96
CA LEU A 149 -6.08 0.80 -12.51
C LEU A 149 -7.39 1.11 -13.24
N THR A 150 -7.76 2.38 -13.40
CA THR A 150 -9.04 2.75 -14.05
C THR A 150 -9.08 2.37 -15.53
N VAL A 151 -7.97 2.49 -16.25
CA VAL A 151 -7.85 2.00 -17.65
C VAL A 151 -8.09 0.49 -17.71
N ARG A 152 -7.49 -0.27 -16.80
CA ARG A 152 -7.66 -1.73 -16.71
C ARG A 152 -9.10 -2.12 -16.39
N MET A 153 -9.72 -1.48 -15.40
CA MET A 153 -11.11 -1.74 -15.02
C MET A 153 -12.09 -1.40 -16.17
N ARG A 154 -11.85 -0.30 -16.91
CA ARG A 154 -12.64 0.05 -18.10
C ARG A 154 -12.52 -1.01 -19.19
N ALA A 155 -11.31 -1.48 -19.47
CA ALA A 155 -11.06 -2.54 -20.45
C ALA A 155 -11.74 -3.86 -20.05
N ALA A 156 -11.87 -4.13 -18.75
CA ALA A 156 -12.59 -5.29 -18.21
C ALA A 156 -14.12 -5.09 -18.10
N HIS A 157 -14.65 -3.94 -18.52
CA HIS A 157 -16.06 -3.55 -18.33
C HIS A 157 -16.53 -3.55 -16.87
N GLU A 158 -15.62 -3.27 -15.94
CA GLU A 158 -15.89 -3.20 -14.49
C GLU A 158 -16.15 -1.77 -14.02
N LEU A 159 -15.74 -0.77 -14.81
CA LEU A 159 -15.84 0.64 -14.47
C LEU A 159 -16.33 1.46 -15.65
N ASP A 160 -17.33 2.30 -15.40
CA ASP A 160 -17.74 3.39 -16.29
C ASP A 160 -17.53 4.75 -15.60
N ASP A 161 -17.73 5.84 -16.34
CA ASP A 161 -17.49 7.19 -15.84
C ASP A 161 -18.43 7.59 -14.69
N ASN A 162 -19.67 7.06 -14.67
CA ASN A 162 -20.62 7.34 -13.60
C ASN A 162 -20.20 6.62 -12.31
N ALA A 163 -19.74 5.38 -12.43
CA ALA A 163 -19.20 4.59 -11.31
C ALA A 163 -17.94 5.26 -10.75
N LEU A 164 -16.99 5.68 -11.60
CA LEU A 164 -15.80 6.39 -11.16
C LEU A 164 -16.16 7.67 -10.40
N LEU A 165 -17.07 8.48 -10.94
CA LEU A 165 -17.53 9.71 -10.29
C LEU A 165 -18.22 9.45 -8.95
N ALA A 166 -18.99 8.36 -8.84
CA ALA A 166 -19.64 7.98 -7.59
C ALA A 166 -18.62 7.55 -6.52
N ILE A 167 -17.61 6.77 -6.90
CA ILE A 167 -16.52 6.33 -6.02
C ILE A 167 -15.71 7.54 -5.54
N ASP A 168 -15.33 8.44 -6.44
CA ASP A 168 -14.57 9.65 -6.10
C ASP A 168 -15.32 10.60 -5.16
N ARG A 169 -16.62 10.82 -5.40
CA ARG A 169 -17.48 11.60 -4.49
C ARG A 169 -17.61 10.95 -3.12
N HIS A 170 -17.60 9.61 -3.06
CA HIS A 170 -17.63 8.92 -1.78
C HIS A 170 -16.31 9.10 -1.03
N ALA A 171 -15.18 8.90 -1.70
CA ALA A 171 -13.85 9.11 -1.14
C ALA A 171 -13.66 10.55 -0.61
N THR A 172 -14.06 11.55 -1.40
CA THR A 172 -14.02 12.96 -0.99
C THR A 172 -14.83 13.21 0.29
N ARG A 173 -16.06 12.69 0.38
CA ARG A 173 -16.89 12.83 1.58
C ARG A 173 -16.25 12.18 2.80
N GLN A 174 -15.62 11.03 2.63
CA GLN A 174 -14.90 10.35 3.72
C GLN A 174 -13.74 11.19 4.24
N VAL A 175 -12.92 11.76 3.34
CA VAL A 175 -11.80 12.63 3.75
C VAL A 175 -12.30 13.88 4.46
N LEU A 176 -13.35 14.53 3.94
CA LEU A 176 -13.93 15.71 4.60
C LEU A 176 -14.47 15.39 5.99
N ALA A 177 -15.10 14.23 6.19
CA ALA A 177 -15.60 13.82 7.49
C ALA A 177 -14.48 13.51 8.50
N ALA A 178 -13.33 13.03 8.03
CA ALA A 178 -12.18 12.72 8.89
C ALA A 178 -11.38 13.96 9.33
N LEU A 179 -11.59 15.11 8.69
CA LEU A 179 -10.90 16.37 8.98
C LEU A 179 -11.71 17.34 9.86
N GLN A 180 -12.91 16.93 10.30
CA GLN A 180 -13.80 17.69 11.18
C GLN A 180 -13.64 17.24 12.63
#